data_AF-A0A819M0Q0-F1
#
_entry.id   AF-A0A819M0Q0-F1
#
_cell.length_a   1.000
_cell.length_b   1.000
_cell.length_c   1.000
_cell.angle_alpha   90.00
_cell.angle_beta   90.00
_cell.angle_gamma   90.00
#
_symmetry.space_group_name_H-M   'P 1'
#
loop_
_entity.id
_entity.type
_entity.pdbx_description
1 polymer ?
#
loop_
_entity_poly.entity_id
_entity_poly.type
_entity_poly.pdbx_seq_one_letter_code
_entity_poly.pdbx_strand_id
1 'polypeptide(L)'
;IFNDLSSTVIKGAQQLKHVVEETSLIGDFTKEHEKFVIEKRTQQRREEAAVPPWVGYVEEEEMKKQILALSKEKRNFLRNPPPGANYHFDMTSLYPVALATLEVDENLKQMRFDLVPKQINEEMFWRNYFYRVSLIKQSAQLSALAHENANISSTDETHGVSDMR
;
A
#
# COMPACT_ATOMS: atom_id res chain seq x y z
N ILE A 1 4.36 -26.71 76.83
CA ILE A 1 3.85 -27.11 75.51
C ILE A 1 4.00 -25.89 74.60
N PHE A 2 5.19 -25.67 74.07
CA PHE A 2 5.53 -24.63 73.10
C PHE A 2 6.56 -25.26 72.17
N ASN A 3 6.15 -25.59 70.95
CA ASN A 3 6.95 -25.74 69.72
C ASN A 3 6.22 -26.68 68.76
N ASP A 4 5.24 -26.16 68.01
CA ASP A 4 5.10 -26.59 66.60
C ASP A 4 4.23 -25.65 65.73
N LEU A 5 4.22 -24.34 66.00
CA LEU A 5 3.39 -23.39 65.24
C LEU A 5 4.20 -22.35 64.45
N SER A 6 5.50 -22.59 64.23
CA SER A 6 6.35 -21.68 63.44
C SER A 6 6.74 -22.26 62.07
N SER A 7 6.55 -23.55 61.81
CA SER A 7 7.02 -24.22 60.59
C SER A 7 5.98 -24.25 59.45
N THR A 8 4.70 -23.96 59.75
CA THR A 8 3.60 -24.04 58.77
C THR A 8 3.30 -22.70 58.08
N VAL A 9 3.56 -21.55 58.73
CA VAL A 9 3.28 -20.23 58.15
C VAL A 9 4.38 -19.76 57.18
N ILE A 10 5.62 -20.20 57.37
CA ILE A 10 6.76 -19.81 56.51
C ILE A 10 6.68 -20.50 55.13
N LYS A 11 6.10 -21.71 55.07
CA LYS A 11 5.95 -22.47 53.81
C LYS A 11 4.92 -21.85 52.85
N GLY A 12 3.88 -21.19 53.37
CA GLY A 12 2.87 -20.50 52.55
C GLY A 12 3.39 -19.23 51.89
N ALA A 13 4.26 -18.47 52.57
CA ALA A 13 4.83 -17.23 52.03
C ALA A 13 5.89 -17.46 50.93
N GLN A 14 6.64 -18.56 50.99
CA GLN A 14 7.63 -18.92 49.97
C GLN A 14 6.99 -19.46 48.68
N GLN A 15 5.88 -20.21 48.79
CA GLN A 15 5.15 -20.70 47.61
C GLN A 15 4.38 -19.58 46.89
N LEU A 16 3.86 -18.58 47.61
CA LEU A 16 3.18 -17.43 46.99
C LEU A 16 4.14 -16.51 46.23
N LYS A 17 5.39 -16.33 46.70
CA LYS A 17 6.39 -15.53 45.95
C LYS A 17 6.77 -16.18 44.62
N HIS A 18 6.96 -17.50 44.61
CA HIS A 18 7.32 -18.24 43.39
C HIS A 18 6.19 -18.20 42.35
N VAL A 19 4.93 -18.32 42.79
CA VAL A 19 3.75 -18.26 41.90
C VAL A 19 3.53 -16.85 41.36
N VAL A 20 3.81 -15.79 42.13
CA VAL A 20 3.68 -14.39 41.68
C VAL A 20 4.78 -14.02 40.67
N GLU A 21 6.02 -14.48 40.88
CA GLU A 21 7.10 -14.30 39.91
C GLU A 21 6.83 -15.08 38.62
N GLU A 22 6.35 -16.32 38.71
CA GLU A 22 5.94 -17.11 37.53
C GLU A 22 4.76 -16.49 36.78
N THR A 23 3.73 -15.98 37.47
CA THR A 23 2.58 -15.32 36.79
C THR A 23 2.95 -13.99 36.13
N SER A 24 3.89 -13.23 36.71
CA SER A 24 4.42 -12.02 36.07
C SER A 24 5.24 -12.37 34.82
N LEU A 25 6.10 -13.38 34.89
CA LEU A 25 6.92 -13.85 33.77
C LEU A 25 6.08 -14.47 32.65
N ILE A 26 5.03 -15.22 32.99
CA ILE A 26 4.07 -15.81 32.02
C ILE A 26 3.23 -14.72 31.36
N GLY A 27 2.83 -13.67 32.10
CA GLY A 27 2.12 -12.52 31.55
C GLY A 27 2.97 -11.73 30.56
N ASP A 28 4.23 -11.48 30.89
CA ASP A 28 5.18 -10.79 30.01
C ASP A 28 5.53 -11.64 28.78
N PHE A 29 5.74 -12.95 28.95
CA PHE A 29 5.96 -13.88 27.84
C PHE A 29 4.76 -13.97 26.90
N THR A 30 3.54 -14.01 27.44
CA THR A 30 2.31 -14.04 26.63
C THR A 30 2.15 -12.74 25.84
N LYS A 31 2.43 -11.60 26.48
CA LYS A 31 2.37 -10.27 25.85
C LYS A 31 3.43 -10.08 24.77
N GLU A 32 4.65 -10.56 24.99
CA GLU A 32 5.71 -10.54 23.96
C GLU A 32 5.39 -11.50 22.81
N HIS A 33 4.82 -12.67 23.11
CA HIS A 33 4.35 -13.61 22.09
C HIS A 33 3.22 -13.01 21.23
N GLU A 34 2.24 -12.34 21.84
CA GLU A 34 1.18 -11.63 21.12
C GLU A 34 1.74 -10.51 20.25
N LYS A 35 2.65 -9.69 20.78
CA LYS A 35 3.32 -8.64 20.00
C LYS A 35 4.08 -9.22 18.82
N PHE A 36 4.82 -10.31 19.00
CA PHE A 36 5.55 -10.98 17.95
C PHE A 36 4.63 -11.56 16.87
N VAL A 37 3.51 -12.17 17.26
CA VAL A 37 2.49 -12.69 16.33
C VAL A 37 1.82 -11.55 15.56
N ILE A 38 1.49 -10.45 16.23
CA ILE A 38 0.93 -9.24 15.59
C ILE A 38 1.95 -8.65 14.61
N GLU A 39 3.22 -8.53 15.01
CA GLU A 39 4.30 -8.00 14.17
C GLU A 39 4.54 -8.89 12.95
N LYS A 40 4.66 -10.22 13.11
CA LYS A 40 4.76 -11.17 11.99
C LYS A 40 3.59 -11.10 11.02
N ARG A 41 2.34 -11.01 11.53
CA ARG A 41 1.14 -10.85 10.70
C ARG A 41 1.09 -9.49 10.00
N THR A 42 1.63 -8.45 10.64
CA THR A 42 1.66 -7.09 10.08
C THR A 42 2.76 -6.97 9.03
N GLN A 43 3.89 -7.63 9.24
CA GLN A 43 4.99 -7.77 8.28
C GLN A 43 4.55 -8.57 7.05
N GLN A 44 3.91 -9.73 7.24
CA GLN A 44 3.32 -10.51 6.14
C GLN A 44 2.26 -9.72 5.36
N ARG A 45 1.37 -9.00 6.06
CA ARG A 45 0.41 -8.10 5.41
C ARG A 45 1.06 -6.97 4.64
N ARG A 46 2.23 -6.46 5.04
CA ARG A 46 2.98 -5.44 4.30
C ARG A 46 3.66 -6.01 3.05
N GLU A 47 4.13 -7.25 3.12
CA GLU A 47 4.74 -7.96 1.99
C GLU A 47 3.69 -8.37 0.93
N GLU A 48 2.44 -8.58 1.36
CA GLU A 48 1.28 -8.88 0.48
C GLU A 48 0.38 -7.65 0.23
N ALA A 49 0.70 -6.49 0.80
CA ALA A 49 -0.12 -5.29 0.68
C ALA A 49 -0.10 -4.79 -0.76
N ALA A 50 -1.28 -4.59 -1.33
CA ALA A 50 -1.40 -3.87 -2.58
C ALA A 50 -0.79 -2.46 -2.43
N VAL A 51 -0.03 -2.06 -3.44
CA VAL A 51 0.64 -0.75 -3.47
C VAL A 51 -0.16 0.24 -4.31
N PRO A 52 0.01 1.56 -4.08
CA PRO A 52 -0.57 2.57 -4.95
C PRO A 52 -0.14 2.41 -6.42
N PRO A 53 -0.95 2.90 -7.37
CA PRO A 53 -0.81 2.56 -8.78
C PRO A 53 0.45 3.11 -9.47
N TRP A 54 1.15 4.08 -8.88
CA TRP A 54 2.39 4.67 -9.42
C TRP A 54 3.66 3.92 -9.02
N VAL A 55 3.58 3.03 -8.03
CA VAL A 55 4.76 2.34 -7.49
C VAL A 55 5.35 1.39 -8.54
N GLY A 56 6.67 1.41 -8.70
CA GLY A 56 7.40 0.54 -9.62
C GLY A 56 7.55 1.06 -11.05
N TYR A 57 7.19 2.33 -11.30
CA TYR A 57 7.48 3.01 -12.57
C TYR A 57 8.80 3.80 -12.47
N VAL A 58 9.53 3.92 -13.58
CA VAL A 58 10.80 4.66 -13.64
C VAL A 58 10.63 6.11 -13.18
N GLU A 59 9.53 6.75 -13.57
CA GLU A 59 9.17 8.12 -13.20
C GLU A 59 8.08 8.13 -12.11
N GLU A 60 8.30 7.38 -11.03
CA GLU A 60 7.31 7.17 -9.96
C GLU A 60 6.75 8.48 -9.39
N GLU A 61 7.60 9.47 -9.09
CA GLU A 61 7.16 10.73 -8.47
C GLU A 61 6.30 11.60 -9.39
N GLU A 62 6.64 11.66 -10.69
CA GLU A 62 5.83 12.40 -11.66
C GLU A 62 4.51 11.67 -11.93
N MET A 63 4.54 10.34 -12.05
CA MET A 63 3.32 9.54 -12.19
C MET A 63 2.40 9.71 -10.98
N LYS A 64 2.96 9.68 -9.77
CA LYS A 64 2.23 9.93 -8.52
C LYS A 64 1.56 11.29 -8.54
N LYS A 65 2.29 12.35 -8.89
CA LYS A 65 1.74 13.71 -8.98
C LYS A 65 0.57 13.80 -9.96
N GLN A 66 0.69 13.18 -11.14
CA GLN A 66 -0.38 13.18 -12.14
C GLN A 66 -1.61 12.40 -11.66
N ILE A 67 -1.41 11.25 -11.02
CA ILE A 67 -2.51 10.45 -10.48
C ILE A 67 -3.23 11.18 -9.33
N LEU A 68 -2.49 11.78 -8.38
CA LEU A 68 -3.07 12.57 -7.29
C LEU A 68 -3.82 13.81 -7.79
N ALA A 69 -3.40 14.38 -8.93
CA ALA A 69 -4.10 15.51 -9.54
C ALA A 69 -5.51 15.12 -10.05
N LEU A 70 -5.75 13.84 -10.39
CA LEU A 70 -7.07 13.37 -10.82
C LEU A 70 -8.14 13.63 -9.77
N SER A 71 -7.78 13.45 -8.50
CA SER A 71 -8.68 13.56 -7.36
C SER A 71 -9.16 14.99 -7.07
N LYS A 72 -8.52 15.99 -7.68
CA LYS A 72 -8.92 17.40 -7.55
C LYS A 72 -10.07 17.78 -8.46
N GLU A 73 -10.39 16.95 -9.47
CA GLU A 73 -11.40 17.27 -10.46
C GLU A 73 -12.55 16.26 -10.46
N LYS A 74 -13.73 16.70 -10.00
CA LYS A 74 -14.95 15.87 -9.93
C LYS A 74 -15.29 15.14 -11.23
N ARG A 75 -14.99 15.73 -12.39
CA ARG A 75 -15.27 15.15 -13.72
C ARG A 75 -14.55 13.83 -13.98
N ASN A 76 -13.44 13.56 -13.29
CA ASN A 76 -12.68 12.31 -13.43
C ASN A 76 -13.44 11.10 -12.88
N PHE A 77 -14.36 11.33 -11.95
CA PHE A 77 -15.18 10.28 -11.34
C PHE A 77 -16.52 10.09 -12.05
N LEU A 78 -17.08 11.15 -12.65
CA LEU A 78 -18.43 11.13 -13.23
C LEU A 78 -18.47 10.76 -14.72
N ARG A 79 -17.37 10.95 -15.45
CA ARG A 79 -17.32 10.70 -16.90
C ARG A 79 -16.83 9.28 -17.17
N ASN A 80 -17.71 8.47 -17.74
CA ASN A 80 -17.40 7.11 -18.15
C ASN A 80 -16.30 7.04 -19.21
N PRO A 81 -15.52 5.95 -19.25
CA PRO A 81 -14.70 5.61 -20.41
C PRO A 81 -15.53 5.67 -21.70
N PRO A 82 -14.98 6.21 -22.80
CA PRO A 82 -15.65 6.23 -24.09
C PRO A 82 -16.08 4.82 -24.54
N PRO A 83 -17.23 4.68 -25.21
CA PRO A 83 -17.59 3.41 -25.85
C PRO A 83 -16.50 2.96 -26.83
N GLY A 84 -16.08 1.70 -26.74
CA GLY A 84 -15.03 1.14 -27.59
C GLY A 84 -13.59 1.38 -27.11
N ALA A 85 -13.37 2.08 -25.98
CA ALA A 85 -12.05 2.13 -25.38
C ALA A 85 -11.60 0.72 -24.98
N ASN A 86 -10.37 0.33 -25.37
CA ASN A 86 -9.76 -0.92 -24.95
C ASN A 86 -9.31 -0.81 -23.48
N TYR A 87 -10.26 -0.94 -22.57
CA TYR A 87 -10.07 -0.83 -21.14
C TYR A 87 -10.92 -1.87 -20.42
N HIS A 88 -10.24 -2.83 -19.78
CA HIS A 88 -10.87 -3.82 -18.92
C HIS A 88 -10.76 -3.38 -17.46
N PHE A 89 -11.88 -3.44 -16.76
CA PHE A 89 -11.98 -3.09 -15.35
C PHE A 89 -12.60 -4.25 -14.60
N ASP A 90 -11.91 -4.73 -13.57
CA ASP A 90 -12.45 -5.64 -12.57
C ASP A 90 -12.28 -4.99 -11.20
N MET A 91 -13.41 -4.73 -10.54
CA MET A 91 -13.45 -4.11 -9.22
C MET A 91 -12.73 -4.98 -8.20
N THR A 92 -12.90 -6.31 -8.26
CA THR A 92 -12.37 -7.23 -7.24
C THR A 92 -10.84 -7.19 -7.23
N SER A 93 -10.23 -7.28 -8.42
CA SER A 93 -8.78 -7.25 -8.57
C SER A 93 -8.17 -5.89 -8.23
N LEU A 94 -8.86 -4.79 -8.54
CA LEU A 94 -8.32 -3.44 -8.34
C LEU A 94 -8.64 -2.84 -6.98
N TYR A 95 -9.59 -3.40 -6.22
CA TYR A 95 -10.00 -2.84 -4.94
C TYR A 95 -8.87 -2.74 -3.90
N PRO A 96 -7.95 -3.73 -3.76
CA PRO A 96 -6.81 -3.57 -2.87
C PRO A 96 -5.92 -2.36 -3.23
N VAL A 97 -5.70 -2.12 -4.53
CA VAL A 97 -4.95 -0.94 -5.01
C VAL A 97 -5.72 0.35 -4.72
N ALA A 98 -7.05 0.32 -4.83
CA ALA A 98 -7.91 1.44 -4.49
C ALA A 98 -7.76 1.85 -3.01
N LEU A 99 -7.77 0.87 -2.10
CA LEU A 99 -7.55 1.09 -0.67
C LEU A 99 -6.17 1.69 -0.39
N ALA A 100 -5.12 1.12 -0.96
CA ALA A 100 -3.76 1.64 -0.82
C ALA A 100 -3.64 3.09 -1.34
N THR A 101 -4.34 3.41 -2.43
CA THR A 101 -4.38 4.78 -2.98
C THR A 101 -5.12 5.73 -2.05
N LEU A 102 -6.26 5.31 -1.49
CA LEU A 102 -7.04 6.11 -0.54
C LEU A 102 -6.22 6.45 0.70
N GLU A 103 -5.42 5.52 1.22
CA GLU A 103 -4.56 5.78 2.40
C GLU A 103 -3.66 7.00 2.21
N VAL A 104 -3.22 7.25 0.98
CA VAL A 104 -2.30 8.34 0.64
C VAL A 104 -3.02 9.59 0.11
N ASP A 105 -4.16 9.44 -0.57
CA ASP A 105 -4.88 10.56 -1.22
C ASP A 105 -6.16 10.97 -0.47
N GLU A 106 -6.04 12.03 0.34
CA GLU A 106 -7.17 12.62 1.07
C GLU A 106 -8.23 13.23 0.15
N ASN A 107 -7.85 13.78 -1.02
CA ASN A 107 -8.83 14.33 -1.96
C ASN A 107 -9.68 13.20 -2.56
N LEU A 108 -9.06 12.05 -2.83
CA LEU A 108 -9.76 10.86 -3.34
C LEU A 108 -10.76 10.33 -2.31
N LYS A 109 -10.37 10.26 -1.03
CA LYS A 109 -11.27 9.90 0.08
C LYS A 109 -12.47 10.85 0.15
N GLN A 110 -12.22 12.16 0.09
CA GLN A 110 -13.28 13.17 0.14
C GLN A 110 -14.22 13.05 -1.07
N MET A 111 -13.69 12.91 -2.29
CA MET A 111 -14.51 12.70 -3.49
C MET A 111 -15.35 11.44 -3.40
N ARG A 112 -14.81 10.33 -2.89
CA ARG A 112 -15.57 9.09 -2.68
C ARG A 112 -16.74 9.32 -1.72
N PHE A 113 -16.51 9.98 -0.59
CA PHE A 113 -17.54 10.30 0.40
C PHE A 113 -18.63 11.23 -0.15
N ASP A 114 -18.27 12.16 -1.03
CA ASP A 114 -19.21 13.14 -1.60
C ASP A 114 -20.00 12.60 -2.80
N LEU A 115 -19.44 11.62 -3.52
CA LEU A 115 -20.04 11.10 -4.75
C LEU A 115 -20.72 9.75 -4.58
N VAL A 116 -20.30 8.92 -3.61
CA VAL A 116 -20.80 7.55 -3.44
C VAL A 116 -21.59 7.41 -2.12
N PRO A 117 -22.80 6.82 -2.13
CA PRO A 117 -23.62 6.43 -3.29
C PRO A 117 -24.43 7.61 -3.87
N LYS A 118 -24.15 8.85 -3.45
CA LYS A 118 -25.00 10.02 -3.67
C LYS A 118 -25.25 10.37 -5.15
N GLN A 119 -24.26 10.20 -6.01
CA GLN A 119 -24.32 10.53 -7.45
C GLN A 119 -23.99 9.34 -8.34
N ILE A 120 -23.04 8.50 -7.92
CA ILE A 120 -22.66 7.27 -8.61
C ILE A 120 -22.44 6.16 -7.60
N ASN A 121 -22.51 4.91 -8.05
CA ASN A 121 -22.17 3.77 -7.21
C ASN A 121 -20.64 3.58 -7.12
N GLU A 122 -20.22 2.72 -6.18
CA GLU A 122 -18.81 2.44 -5.89
C GLU A 122 -18.06 1.91 -7.13
N GLU A 123 -18.67 0.98 -7.86
CA GLU A 123 -18.06 0.34 -9.03
C GLU A 123 -17.78 1.36 -10.14
N MET A 124 -18.74 2.24 -10.43
CA MET A 124 -18.59 3.29 -11.44
C MET A 124 -17.57 4.35 -11.03
N PHE A 125 -17.50 4.70 -9.74
CA PHE A 125 -16.49 5.61 -9.21
C PHE A 125 -15.08 5.08 -9.52
N TRP A 126 -14.83 3.82 -9.16
CA TRP A 126 -13.53 3.19 -9.37
C TRP A 126 -13.22 2.92 -10.84
N ARG A 127 -14.21 2.45 -11.61
CA ARG A 127 -14.05 2.25 -13.05
C ARG A 127 -13.61 3.53 -13.76
N ASN A 128 -14.23 4.66 -13.41
CA ASN A 128 -13.93 5.94 -14.04
C ASN A 128 -12.56 6.47 -13.59
N TYR A 129 -12.25 6.37 -12.29
CA TYR A 129 -10.96 6.76 -11.74
C TYR A 129 -9.81 5.94 -12.35
N PHE A 130 -9.89 4.61 -12.30
CA PHE A 130 -8.83 3.74 -12.80
C PHE A 130 -8.67 3.81 -14.31
N TYR A 131 -9.70 4.19 -15.06
CA TYR A 131 -9.53 4.50 -16.47
C TYR A 131 -8.65 5.74 -16.69
N ARG A 132 -8.82 6.80 -15.89
CA ARG A 132 -7.91 7.96 -15.97
C ARG A 132 -6.48 7.57 -15.59
N VAL A 133 -6.33 6.75 -14.56
CA VAL A 133 -5.03 6.19 -14.16
C VAL A 133 -4.41 5.38 -15.29
N SER A 134 -5.17 4.55 -16.02
CA SER A 134 -4.63 3.77 -17.12
C SER A 134 -4.12 4.64 -18.27
N LEU A 135 -4.79 5.76 -18.55
CA LEU A 135 -4.32 6.72 -19.57
C LEU A 135 -2.98 7.34 -19.19
N ILE A 136 -2.80 7.72 -17.91
CA ILE A 136 -1.52 8.25 -17.39
C ILE A 136 -0.41 7.20 -17.51
N LYS A 137 -0.70 5.95 -17.14
CA LYS A 137 0.26 4.84 -17.25
C LYS A 137 0.70 4.61 -18.70
N GLN A 138 -0.25 4.61 -19.63
CA GLN A 138 0.03 4.48 -21.06
C GLN A 138 0.88 5.63 -21.59
N SER A 139 0.57 6.89 -21.20
CA SER A 139 1.37 8.04 -21.64
C SER A 139 2.80 8.00 -21.10
N ALA A 140 3.01 7.57 -19.85
CA ALA A 140 4.33 7.44 -19.26
C ALA A 140 5.16 6.35 -19.95
N GLN A 141 4.56 5.20 -20.26
CA GLN A 141 5.24 4.12 -20.98
C GLN A 141 5.69 4.55 -22.38
N LEU A 142 4.82 5.24 -23.13
CA LEU A 142 5.16 5.77 -24.45
C LEU A 142 6.30 6.79 -24.38
N SER A 143 6.30 7.64 -23.36
CA SER A 143 7.36 8.63 -23.14
C SER A 143 8.70 7.96 -22.85
N ALA A 144 8.72 6.95 -21.97
CA ALA A 144 9.92 6.18 -21.66
C ALA A 144 10.53 5.51 -22.91
N LEU A 145 9.72 4.88 -23.76
CA LEU A 145 10.17 4.26 -25.01
C LEU A 145 10.74 5.27 -26.01
N ALA A 146 10.15 6.47 -26.08
CA ALA A 146 10.66 7.53 -26.94
C ALA A 146 12.05 8.03 -26.49
N HIS A 147 12.25 8.16 -25.17
CA HIS A 147 13.56 8.50 -24.60
C HIS A 147 14.63 7.43 -24.84
N GLU A 148 14.26 6.15 -24.78
CA GLU A 148 15.18 5.04 -25.08
C GLU A 148 15.62 5.04 -26.55
N ASN A 149 14.69 5.19 -27.49
CA ASN A 149 14.99 5.26 -28.92
C ASN A 149 15.86 6.47 -29.29
N ALA A 150 15.64 7.63 -28.66
CA ALA A 150 16.45 8.83 -28.87
C ALA A 150 17.92 8.59 -28.44
N ASN A 151 18.13 7.93 -27.30
CA ASN A 151 19.46 7.61 -26.80
C ASN A 151 20.21 6.63 -27.72
N ILE A 152 19.54 5.60 -28.27
CA ILE A 152 20.16 4.65 -29.21
C ILE A 152 20.58 5.33 -30.52
N SER A 153 19.78 6.27 -31.04
CA SER A 153 20.14 7.01 -32.25
C SER A 153 21.36 7.91 -32.07
N SER A 154 21.59 8.43 -30.86
CA SER A 154 22.73 9.32 -30.57
C SER A 154 24.08 8.60 -30.44
N THR A 155 24.07 7.29 -30.18
CA THR A 155 25.30 6.48 -30.06
C THR A 155 25.87 6.04 -31.40
N ASP A 156 25.05 5.96 -32.46
CA ASP A 156 25.46 5.44 -33.77
C ASP A 156 26.20 6.49 -34.64
N GLU A 157 26.02 7.79 -34.38
CA GLU A 157 26.72 8.85 -35.14
C GLU A 157 28.16 9.10 -34.69
N THR A 158 28.62 8.50 -33.59
CA THR A 158 29.97 8.75 -33.04
C THR A 158 31.07 7.81 -33.55
N HIS A 159 30.73 6.78 -34.33
CA HIS A 159 31.70 5.79 -34.87
C HIS A 159 32.02 5.96 -36.37
N GLY A 160 31.52 7.00 -37.04
CA GLY A 160 31.66 7.19 -38.50
C GLY A 160 32.75 8.17 -38.97
N VAL A 161 33.49 8.85 -38.09
CA VAL A 161 34.46 9.90 -38.50
C VAL A 161 35.83 9.67 -37.84
N SER A 162 36.54 8.62 -38.24
CA SER A 162 38.00 8.53 -38.09
C SER A 162 38.58 7.60 -39.14
N ASP A 163 38.45 7.97 -40.41
CA ASP A 163 39.38 7.47 -41.43
C ASP A 163 39.42 8.42 -42.64
N MET A 164 40.08 9.57 -42.47
CA MET A 164 40.59 10.35 -43.59
C MET A 164 41.65 11.35 -43.12
N ARG A 165 42.89 10.87 -42.94
CA ARG A 165 44.09 11.70 -43.06
C ARG A 165 45.33 10.85 -43.30
#